data_AF-A0A957E2Z8-F1
#
_entry.id   AF-A0A957E2Z8-F1
#
_cell.length_a   1.000
_cell.length_b   1.000
_cell.length_c   1.000
_cell.angle_alpha   90.00
_cell.angle_beta   90.00
_cell.angle_gamma   90.00
#
_symmetry.space_group_name_H-M   'P 1'
#
loop_
_entity.id
_entity.type
_entity.pdbx_description
1 polymer ?
#
loop_
_entity_poly.entity_id
_entity_poly.type
_entity_poly.pdbx_seq_one_letter_code
_entity_poly.pdbx_strand_id
1 'polypeptide(L)'
;MKRFASFAVILAILILWSLSLRQTDQQTESVSADLPTLTYLGQAEGETTFTVDSGNNFIVKGAQGFWFMFVPGPVYTAENGQRVWSSPDATGAPPAVYHEQESLGFVSAGCLVEYVGIDDDIDDRINQFYIGDEVVHTIEQGLVIGGSFTVPTDGELILDAIDSIGGWVNICEQQNTPTPTDTATPPDETPTSTPTNTATPATSTATPTSTQTSTPTATGTLTSTPTGTLTPTPTGTNTATPTATSTGTITPTPSATAETGGCPTFPCVTETVTPTPTKEPRENSCLRINFDIGGDVAQRGLFVVQEVGGRELASWYAEEGWQDSGWIKDIDISYPSVYVQVLFYSGPGATPVVMKMLNPAPDSEYGWLTRGACHALEVAWP
;
A
#
# COMPACT_ATOMS: atom_id res chain seq x y z
N MET A 1 24.04 -46.41 -75.65
CA MET A 1 24.83 -45.28 -76.21
C MET A 1 24.17 -43.97 -75.83
N LYS A 2 24.90 -42.86 -75.80
CA LYS A 2 24.45 -41.55 -75.31
C LYS A 2 23.27 -40.99 -76.14
N ARG A 3 22.26 -40.38 -75.48
CA ARG A 3 21.77 -38.98 -75.68
C ARG A 3 20.32 -38.77 -75.19
N PHE A 4 20.02 -37.53 -74.81
CA PHE A 4 18.71 -36.91 -74.58
C PHE A 4 17.77 -37.47 -73.50
N ALA A 5 17.93 -36.94 -72.28
CA ALA A 5 16.84 -36.76 -71.32
C ALA A 5 17.08 -35.43 -70.57
N SER A 6 16.83 -34.32 -71.27
CA SER A 6 16.87 -32.97 -70.68
C SER A 6 15.53 -32.65 -70.02
N PHE A 7 15.57 -31.97 -68.87
CA PHE A 7 14.47 -31.14 -68.35
C PHE A 7 13.10 -31.80 -68.15
N ALA A 8 12.98 -32.64 -67.12
CA ALA A 8 11.85 -32.62 -66.18
C ALA A 8 12.17 -33.50 -64.94
N VAL A 9 11.53 -33.21 -63.80
CA VAL A 9 11.45 -34.08 -62.61
C VAL A 9 12.77 -34.34 -61.83
N ILE A 10 13.50 -33.28 -61.47
CA ILE A 10 14.22 -33.23 -60.18
C ILE A 10 14.05 -31.81 -59.59
N LEU A 11 12.88 -31.53 -59.02
CA LEU A 11 12.73 -30.46 -58.04
C LEU A 11 12.80 -31.10 -56.66
N ALA A 12 13.99 -31.07 -56.06
CA ALA A 12 14.24 -31.66 -54.76
C ALA A 12 13.64 -30.80 -53.64
N ILE A 13 13.03 -31.47 -52.66
CA ILE A 13 12.97 -31.06 -51.24
C ILE A 13 12.51 -29.60 -51.02
N LEU A 14 11.19 -29.37 -51.14
CA LEU A 14 10.51 -28.29 -50.43
C LEU A 14 9.36 -28.89 -49.61
N ILE A 15 9.75 -29.44 -48.46
CA ILE A 15 8.84 -29.93 -47.43
C ILE A 15 8.10 -28.74 -46.83
N LEU A 16 6.79 -28.92 -46.61
CA LEU A 16 5.86 -27.92 -46.08
C LEU A 16 6.45 -27.10 -44.92
N TRP A 17 6.74 -25.83 -45.19
CA TRP A 17 7.12 -24.82 -44.21
C TRP A 17 6.32 -23.55 -44.48
N SER A 18 5.20 -23.39 -43.77
CA SER A 18 4.52 -22.13 -43.40
C SER A 18 3.03 -22.37 -43.12
N LEU A 19 2.69 -22.74 -41.87
CA LEU A 19 1.57 -22.17 -41.12
C LEU A 19 1.54 -22.74 -39.69
N SER A 20 2.35 -22.13 -38.82
CA SER A 20 2.09 -22.15 -37.39
C SER A 20 2.75 -20.90 -36.82
N LEU A 21 1.96 -19.81 -36.73
CA LEU A 21 2.28 -18.77 -35.75
C LEU A 21 2.13 -19.44 -34.39
N ARG A 22 3.25 -19.93 -33.84
CA ARG A 22 3.37 -19.95 -32.39
C ARG A 22 3.39 -18.48 -31.99
N GLN A 23 2.28 -18.00 -31.43
CA GLN A 23 2.39 -16.90 -30.49
C GLN A 23 3.42 -17.36 -29.46
N THR A 24 4.54 -16.65 -29.39
CA THR A 24 5.30 -16.63 -28.16
C THR A 24 4.34 -15.96 -27.18
N ASP A 25 3.76 -16.74 -26.26
CA ASP A 25 3.17 -16.14 -25.07
C ASP A 25 4.25 -15.25 -24.49
N GLN A 26 3.97 -13.94 -24.39
CA GLN A 26 4.81 -13.10 -23.56
C GLN A 26 4.69 -13.71 -22.17
N GLN A 27 5.80 -14.24 -21.66
CA GLN A 27 5.95 -14.47 -20.24
C GLN A 27 5.50 -13.19 -19.56
N THR A 28 4.53 -13.34 -18.66
CA THR A 28 4.22 -12.31 -17.68
C THR A 28 5.56 -11.97 -17.02
N GLU A 29 6.04 -10.75 -17.19
CA GLU A 29 7.21 -10.28 -16.46
C GLU A 29 6.80 -10.20 -15.00
N SER A 30 7.00 -11.31 -14.27
CA SER A 30 7.11 -11.31 -12.82
C SER A 30 8.36 -10.52 -12.49
N VAL A 31 8.20 -9.20 -12.38
CA VAL A 31 9.23 -8.32 -11.88
C VAL A 31 9.56 -8.80 -10.47
N SER A 32 10.73 -9.44 -10.33
CA SER A 32 11.44 -9.48 -9.05
C SER A 32 11.46 -8.05 -8.54
N ALA A 33 10.83 -7.80 -7.40
CA ALA A 33 10.91 -6.51 -6.76
C ALA A 33 12.31 -6.40 -6.15
N ASP A 34 13.31 -6.04 -6.97
CA ASP A 34 14.66 -5.79 -6.49
C ASP A 34 14.58 -4.82 -5.31
N LEU A 35 15.15 -5.21 -4.16
CA LEU A 35 15.05 -4.43 -2.93
C LEU A 35 15.69 -3.05 -3.15
N PRO A 36 15.04 -1.96 -2.71
CA PRO A 36 15.51 -0.63 -3.04
C PRO A 36 16.84 -0.33 -2.38
N THR A 37 17.76 0.24 -3.15
CA THR A 37 19.00 0.79 -2.67
C THR A 37 18.69 2.07 -1.89
N LEU A 38 19.04 2.11 -0.60
CA LEU A 38 18.89 3.29 0.23
C LEU A 38 20.24 3.96 0.51
N THR A 39 20.25 5.28 0.61
CA THR A 39 21.38 6.05 1.15
C THR A 39 20.85 7.13 2.08
N TYR A 40 21.23 7.08 3.36
CA TYR A 40 20.85 8.11 4.33
C TYR A 40 21.54 9.44 3.99
N LEU A 41 20.74 10.50 3.85
CA LEU A 41 21.22 11.85 3.52
C LEU A 41 21.40 12.72 4.77
N GLY A 42 20.62 12.48 5.82
CA GLY A 42 20.69 13.23 7.08
C GLY A 42 19.35 13.44 7.77
N GLN A 43 19.42 14.15 8.91
CA GLN A 43 18.28 14.72 9.60
C GLN A 43 18.23 16.22 9.33
N ALA A 44 17.05 16.76 9.07
CA ALA A 44 16.87 18.19 8.83
C ALA A 44 17.01 18.99 10.13
N GLU A 45 17.87 20.00 10.13
CA GLU A 45 17.98 21.01 11.19
C GLU A 45 17.30 22.30 10.71
N GLY A 46 16.14 22.64 11.26
CA GLY A 46 15.27 23.64 10.63
C GLY A 46 14.72 23.16 9.28
N GLU A 47 14.34 24.12 8.42
CA GLU A 47 13.95 23.85 7.04
C GLU A 47 15.20 23.56 6.19
N THR A 48 15.38 22.31 5.77
CA THR A 48 16.61 21.83 5.09
C THR A 48 16.29 21.26 3.71
N THR A 49 16.89 21.81 2.66
CA THR A 49 16.75 21.27 1.29
C THR A 49 17.80 20.21 0.98
N PHE A 50 17.33 19.02 0.60
CA PHE A 50 18.11 17.91 0.07
C PHE A 50 17.98 17.85 -1.45
N THR A 51 19.08 17.49 -2.12
CA THR A 51 19.14 17.31 -3.58
C THR A 51 19.80 15.98 -3.90
N VAL A 52 19.25 15.23 -4.85
CA VAL A 52 19.76 13.94 -5.34
C VAL A 52 19.93 13.96 -6.86
N ASP A 53 20.59 12.95 -7.41
CA ASP A 53 20.74 12.81 -8.86
C ASP A 53 19.39 12.61 -9.57
N SER A 54 19.32 13.05 -10.83
CA SER A 54 18.11 12.94 -11.66
C SER A 54 17.74 11.47 -11.89
N GLY A 55 16.60 11.05 -11.34
CA GLY A 55 16.11 9.66 -11.36
C GLY A 55 15.99 9.06 -9.96
N ASN A 56 16.71 9.60 -8.98
CA ASN A 56 16.56 9.21 -7.58
C ASN A 56 15.35 9.90 -6.95
N ASN A 57 14.70 9.19 -6.04
CA ASN A 57 13.61 9.63 -5.21
C ASN A 57 14.06 9.72 -3.74
N PHE A 58 13.18 10.22 -2.88
CA PHE A 58 13.40 10.27 -1.44
C PHE A 58 12.43 9.36 -0.69
N ILE A 59 12.93 8.75 0.38
CA ILE A 59 12.12 8.23 1.49
C ILE A 59 12.34 9.19 2.66
N VAL A 60 11.26 9.61 3.30
CA VAL A 60 11.29 10.58 4.39
C VAL A 60 10.56 10.02 5.59
N LYS A 61 11.22 9.99 6.76
CA LYS A 61 10.61 9.63 8.04
C LYS A 61 10.09 10.89 8.73
N GLY A 62 8.87 10.83 9.25
CA GLY A 62 8.24 11.94 9.97
C GLY A 62 9.03 12.38 11.22
N ALA A 63 9.05 13.69 11.49
CA ALA A 63 9.69 14.25 12.68
C ALA A 63 8.98 13.87 14.00
N GLN A 64 7.70 13.49 13.93
CA GLN A 64 6.90 12.99 15.04
C GLN A 64 6.12 11.75 14.61
N GLY A 65 6.05 10.76 15.51
CA GLY A 65 5.52 9.43 15.20
C GLY A 65 6.49 8.57 14.39
N PHE A 66 6.03 7.37 14.05
CA PHE A 66 6.75 6.44 13.18
C PHE A 66 5.93 6.18 11.92
N TRP A 67 6.31 6.85 10.83
CA TRP A 67 5.71 6.75 9.51
C TRP A 67 6.69 7.25 8.46
N PHE A 68 6.53 6.79 7.22
CA PHE A 68 7.34 7.18 6.08
C PHE A 68 6.48 7.73 4.96
N MET A 69 7.07 8.61 4.15
CA MET A 69 6.51 9.06 2.88
C MET A 69 7.53 8.93 1.76
N PHE A 70 7.03 8.68 0.57
CA PHE A 70 7.81 8.71 -0.67
C PHE A 70 7.66 10.08 -1.32
N VAL A 71 8.78 10.66 -1.75
CA VAL A 71 8.79 11.95 -2.48
C VAL A 71 9.62 11.78 -3.75
N PRO A 72 9.04 11.99 -4.95
CA PRO A 72 9.81 12.03 -6.18
C PRO A 72 10.92 13.08 -6.13
N GLY A 73 12.11 12.74 -6.61
CA GLY A 73 13.22 13.68 -6.66
C GLY A 73 13.13 14.67 -7.84
N PRO A 74 14.19 15.48 -8.08
CA PRO A 74 15.50 15.43 -7.44
C PRO A 74 15.68 16.35 -6.23
N VAL A 75 14.66 17.12 -5.82
CA VAL A 75 14.77 18.12 -4.73
C VAL A 75 13.63 17.96 -3.73
N TYR A 76 13.95 17.91 -2.44
CA TYR A 76 12.98 17.90 -1.35
C TYR A 76 13.41 18.88 -0.26
N THR A 77 12.47 19.68 0.27
CA THR A 77 12.73 20.52 1.45
C THR A 77 12.04 19.89 2.64
N ALA A 78 12.85 19.43 3.59
CA ALA A 78 12.44 18.72 4.77
C ALA A 78 12.21 19.68 5.95
N GLU A 79 11.21 19.37 6.76
CA GLU A 79 10.91 20.06 8.01
C GLU A 79 11.84 19.60 9.14
N ASN A 80 12.05 20.47 10.14
CA ASN A 80 12.93 20.22 11.27
C ASN A 80 12.66 18.87 11.94
N GLY A 81 13.69 18.02 12.01
CA GLY A 81 13.65 16.71 12.65
C GLY A 81 13.25 15.56 11.72
N GLN A 82 12.75 15.82 10.50
CA GLN A 82 12.55 14.78 9.50
C GLN A 82 13.90 14.15 9.11
N ARG A 83 13.89 12.85 8.84
CA ARG A 83 15.07 12.12 8.34
C ARG A 83 14.84 11.69 6.90
N VAL A 84 15.89 11.81 6.09
CA VAL A 84 15.79 11.70 4.63
C VAL A 84 16.80 10.69 4.10
N TRP A 85 16.32 9.83 3.21
CA TRP A 85 17.10 8.86 2.45
C TRP A 85 16.86 9.10 0.96
N SER A 86 17.85 8.81 0.12
CA SER A 86 17.68 8.73 -1.33
C SER A 86 17.60 7.29 -1.80
N SER A 87 16.85 7.04 -2.87
CA SER A 87 16.78 5.74 -3.53
C SER A 87 16.52 5.88 -5.04
N PRO A 88 17.28 5.20 -5.92
CA PRO A 88 17.07 5.20 -7.37
C PRO A 88 15.89 4.33 -7.83
N ASP A 89 15.43 3.43 -6.97
CA ASP A 89 14.65 2.23 -7.30
C ASP A 89 13.39 2.07 -6.44
N ALA A 90 13.29 2.75 -5.28
CA ALA A 90 12.05 2.82 -4.51
C ALA A 90 10.91 3.44 -5.34
N THR A 91 9.75 2.79 -5.29
CA THR A 91 8.52 3.16 -6.01
C THR A 91 7.41 3.67 -5.07
N GLY A 92 7.64 3.61 -3.76
CA GLY A 92 6.68 4.00 -2.72
C GLY A 92 7.36 4.08 -1.36
N ALA A 93 6.59 4.40 -0.31
CA ALA A 93 7.08 4.35 1.07
C ALA A 93 7.16 2.89 1.53
N PRO A 94 8.10 2.52 2.42
CA PRO A 94 8.12 1.19 3.00
C PRO A 94 6.90 0.96 3.92
N PRO A 95 6.38 -0.28 3.99
CA PRO A 95 5.66 -0.76 5.17
C PRO A 95 6.44 -0.44 6.45
N ALA A 96 5.72 -0.07 7.52
CA ALA A 96 6.30 0.41 8.76
C ALA A 96 5.67 -0.31 9.96
N VAL A 97 6.50 -0.97 10.76
CA VAL A 97 6.08 -1.74 11.94
C VAL A 97 6.77 -1.16 13.18
N TYR A 98 6.01 -1.01 14.27
CA TYR A 98 6.48 -0.42 15.51
C TYR A 98 5.96 -1.17 16.73
N HIS A 99 6.87 -1.73 17.53
CA HIS A 99 6.54 -2.50 18.75
C HIS A 99 5.45 -3.57 18.52
N GLU A 100 5.47 -4.22 17.35
CA GLU A 100 4.45 -5.17 16.91
C GLU A 100 5.08 -6.28 16.06
N GLN A 101 4.44 -7.45 16.06
CA GLN A 101 4.83 -8.60 15.25
C GLN A 101 4.01 -8.61 13.94
N GLU A 102 4.69 -8.60 12.80
CA GLU A 102 4.10 -8.72 11.48
C GLU A 102 4.29 -10.16 10.94
N SER A 103 3.21 -10.81 10.53
CA SER A 103 3.31 -12.09 9.81
C SER A 103 3.64 -11.84 8.35
N LEU A 104 4.76 -12.40 7.91
CA LEU A 104 5.24 -12.37 6.54
C LEU A 104 4.85 -13.64 5.75
N GLY A 105 4.07 -14.54 6.38
CA GLY A 105 3.51 -15.73 5.77
C GLY A 105 4.36 -17.00 5.93
N PHE A 106 3.84 -18.11 5.40
CA PHE A 106 4.48 -19.42 5.52
C PHE A 106 5.63 -19.61 4.52
N VAL A 107 6.78 -20.03 5.03
CA VAL A 107 8.03 -20.29 4.30
C VAL A 107 8.48 -21.74 4.49
N SER A 108 9.28 -22.24 3.55
CA SER A 108 9.91 -23.56 3.63
C SER A 108 11.39 -23.46 3.96
N ALA A 109 11.93 -24.48 4.63
CA ALA A 109 13.36 -24.64 4.89
C ALA A 109 14.17 -24.54 3.57
N GLY A 110 15.24 -23.75 3.59
CA GLY A 110 16.05 -23.46 2.40
C GLY A 110 15.57 -22.25 1.58
N CYS A 111 14.44 -21.63 1.91
CA CYS A 111 14.04 -20.35 1.33
C CYS A 111 15.08 -19.26 1.66
N LEU A 112 15.47 -18.47 0.66
CA LEU A 112 16.22 -17.22 0.87
C LEU A 112 15.24 -16.09 1.18
N VAL A 113 15.49 -15.39 2.29
CA VAL A 113 14.84 -14.14 2.64
C VAL A 113 15.89 -13.03 2.54
N GLU A 114 15.55 -11.96 1.84
CA GLU A 114 16.38 -10.76 1.71
C GLU A 114 15.56 -9.56 2.18
N TYR A 115 16.20 -8.57 2.80
CA TYR A 115 15.52 -7.36 3.24
C TYR A 115 16.39 -6.11 3.12
N VAL A 116 15.74 -4.97 2.91
CA VAL A 116 16.29 -3.64 3.13
C VAL A 116 15.32 -2.87 4.01
N GLY A 117 15.81 -2.30 5.10
CA GLY A 117 15.03 -1.52 6.04
C GLY A 117 15.71 -0.20 6.42
N ILE A 118 14.92 0.59 7.12
CA ILE A 118 15.29 1.82 7.78
C ILE A 118 14.97 1.61 9.25
N ASP A 119 16.02 1.62 10.09
CA ASP A 119 15.83 1.81 11.52
C ASP A 119 15.71 3.30 11.84
N ASP A 120 14.92 3.61 12.85
CA ASP A 120 14.59 4.96 13.26
C ASP A 120 15.59 5.55 14.26
N ASP A 121 16.34 4.76 15.01
CA ASP A 121 17.60 5.23 15.58
C ASP A 121 18.68 4.15 15.57
N ILE A 122 19.59 4.19 16.54
CA ILE A 122 20.64 3.19 16.72
C ILE A 122 20.74 2.97 18.23
N ASP A 123 20.02 1.98 18.73
CA ASP A 123 20.04 1.61 20.14
C ASP A 123 20.05 0.08 20.35
N ASP A 124 19.74 -0.38 21.57
CA ASP A 124 19.80 -1.79 21.97
C ASP A 124 18.52 -2.60 21.58
N ARG A 125 17.49 -1.96 20.98
CA ARG A 125 16.24 -2.58 20.54
C ARG A 125 16.40 -3.16 19.14
N ILE A 126 16.70 -4.45 19.05
CA ILE A 126 17.08 -5.09 17.79
C ILE A 126 15.91 -5.89 17.19
N ASN A 127 15.46 -5.48 16.01
CA ASN A 127 14.42 -6.14 15.23
C ASN A 127 14.84 -7.56 14.79
N GLN A 128 13.94 -8.53 14.80
CA GLN A 128 14.26 -9.96 14.65
C GLN A 128 13.25 -10.71 13.77
N PHE A 129 13.70 -11.79 13.13
CA PHE A 129 12.82 -12.73 12.44
C PHE A 129 12.69 -14.02 13.24
N TYR A 130 11.46 -14.53 13.33
CA TYR A 130 11.11 -15.75 14.07
C TYR A 130 10.40 -16.77 13.18
N ILE A 131 10.53 -18.05 13.55
CA ILE A 131 9.63 -19.12 13.13
C ILE A 131 9.20 -19.89 14.38
N GLY A 132 7.92 -19.79 14.74
CA GLY A 132 7.44 -20.20 16.05
C GLY A 132 8.12 -19.41 17.16
N ASP A 133 8.70 -20.10 18.15
CA ASP A 133 9.42 -19.48 19.28
C ASP A 133 10.94 -19.32 19.02
N GLU A 134 11.45 -19.67 17.83
CA GLU A 134 12.89 -19.64 17.50
C GLU A 134 13.26 -18.41 16.68
N VAL A 135 14.27 -17.64 17.14
CA VAL A 135 14.90 -16.55 16.37
C VAL A 135 15.68 -17.18 15.21
N VAL A 136 15.22 -16.96 13.98
CA VAL A 136 15.87 -17.47 12.77
C VAL A 136 16.85 -16.48 12.16
N HIS A 137 16.67 -15.17 12.41
CA HIS A 137 17.62 -14.13 12.04
C HIS A 137 17.52 -12.90 12.94
N THR A 138 18.63 -12.19 13.13
CA THR A 138 18.70 -10.94 13.90
C THR A 138 19.18 -9.83 12.97
N ILE A 139 18.41 -8.76 12.89
CA ILE A 139 18.71 -7.63 12.00
C ILE A 139 19.87 -6.82 12.61
N GLU A 140 20.82 -6.37 11.79
CA GLU A 140 21.88 -5.47 12.27
C GLU A 140 21.32 -4.07 12.57
N GLN A 141 22.01 -3.30 13.41
CA GLN A 141 21.61 -1.94 13.79
C GLN A 141 22.08 -0.89 12.76
N GLY A 142 21.22 0.06 12.38
CA GLY A 142 21.61 1.16 11.49
C GLY A 142 20.48 1.90 10.77
N LEU A 143 20.75 3.16 10.41
CA LEU A 143 19.80 4.02 9.67
C LEU A 143 19.49 3.51 8.25
N VAL A 144 20.34 2.65 7.69
CA VAL A 144 20.02 1.78 6.55
C VAL A 144 20.54 0.41 6.92
N ILE A 145 19.65 -0.57 6.91
CA ILE A 145 19.93 -1.97 7.28
C ILE A 145 19.58 -2.85 6.10
N GLY A 146 20.46 -3.79 5.77
CA GLY A 146 20.25 -4.70 4.66
C GLY A 146 20.90 -6.03 4.98
N GLY A 147 20.26 -7.12 4.56
CA GLY A 147 20.77 -8.45 4.84
C GLY A 147 19.96 -9.54 4.18
N SER A 148 20.45 -10.76 4.31
CA SER A 148 19.75 -11.95 3.87
C SER A 148 20.08 -13.14 4.77
N PHE A 149 19.13 -14.07 4.85
CA PHE A 149 19.29 -15.32 5.59
C PHE A 149 18.53 -16.45 4.90
N THR A 150 18.97 -17.69 5.15
CA THR A 150 18.26 -18.88 4.68
C THR A 150 17.40 -19.43 5.81
N VAL A 151 16.11 -19.60 5.54
CA VAL A 151 15.12 -20.17 6.45
C VAL A 151 15.58 -21.59 6.91
N PRO A 152 15.73 -21.85 8.22
CA PRO A 152 16.26 -23.12 8.71
C PRO A 152 15.21 -24.25 8.75
N THR A 153 13.93 -23.91 8.88
CA THR A 153 12.81 -24.83 9.16
C THR A 153 11.53 -24.35 8.48
N ASP A 154 10.62 -25.27 8.15
CA ASP A 154 9.29 -24.91 7.63
C ASP A 154 8.44 -24.24 8.72
N GLY A 155 7.76 -23.15 8.40
CA GLY A 155 6.83 -22.49 9.33
C GLY A 155 6.39 -21.11 8.91
N GLU A 156 5.69 -20.40 9.79
CA GLU A 156 5.28 -19.01 9.59
C GLU A 156 6.45 -18.08 9.94
N LEU A 157 6.86 -17.22 9.00
CA LEU A 157 7.88 -16.22 9.22
C LEU A 157 7.25 -14.98 9.83
N ILE A 158 7.72 -14.60 11.01
CA ILE A 158 7.29 -13.39 11.72
C ILE A 158 8.45 -12.39 11.76
N LEU A 159 8.20 -11.12 11.44
CA LEU A 159 9.06 -10.00 11.79
C LEU A 159 8.59 -9.44 13.14
N ASP A 160 9.45 -9.47 14.14
CA ASP A 160 9.23 -8.81 15.43
C ASP A 160 9.95 -7.45 15.42
N ALA A 161 9.16 -6.38 15.26
CA ALA A 161 9.65 -5.01 15.36
C ALA A 161 9.77 -4.62 16.83
N ILE A 162 10.85 -5.07 17.47
CA ILE A 162 11.20 -4.71 18.85
C ILE A 162 11.46 -3.20 18.97
N ASP A 163 11.83 -2.55 17.86
CA ASP A 163 11.85 -1.10 17.70
C ASP A 163 10.87 -0.63 16.60
N SER A 164 11.42 0.02 15.56
CA SER A 164 10.76 0.90 14.62
C SER A 164 11.39 0.67 13.26
N ILE A 165 10.85 -0.30 12.50
CA ILE A 165 11.42 -0.69 11.21
C ILE A 165 10.49 -0.32 10.06
N GLY A 166 11.03 0.41 9.09
CA GLY A 166 10.39 0.64 7.79
C GLY A 166 11.17 -0.07 6.70
N GLY A 167 10.64 -1.13 6.10
CA GLY A 167 11.42 -1.91 5.14
C GLY A 167 10.63 -2.69 4.10
N TRP A 168 11.39 -3.27 3.17
CA TRP A 168 10.93 -4.20 2.15
C TRP A 168 11.61 -5.55 2.40
N VAL A 169 10.84 -6.63 2.24
CA VAL A 169 11.32 -8.00 2.40
C VAL A 169 10.96 -8.81 1.16
N ASN A 170 11.97 -9.41 0.54
CA ASN A 170 11.81 -10.40 -0.51
C ASN A 170 11.83 -11.79 0.12
N ILE A 171 10.79 -12.56 -0.14
CA ILE A 171 10.56 -13.88 0.46
C ILE A 171 10.52 -14.91 -0.65
N CYS A 172 11.52 -15.80 -0.67
CA CYS A 172 11.63 -16.93 -1.60
C CYS A 172 11.51 -16.55 -3.09
N GLU A 173 12.00 -15.36 -3.49
CA GLU A 173 11.96 -14.81 -4.87
C GLU A 173 10.59 -14.91 -5.58
N GLN A 174 9.49 -14.68 -4.85
CA GLN A 174 8.10 -14.92 -5.29
C GLN A 174 7.78 -16.41 -5.54
N GLN A 175 7.37 -17.10 -4.48
CA GLN A 175 6.63 -18.36 -4.62
C GLN A 175 5.25 -18.08 -5.25
N ASN A 176 5.19 -18.17 -6.58
CA ASN A 176 3.95 -18.26 -7.36
C ASN A 176 3.00 -19.23 -6.66
N THR A 177 1.83 -18.74 -6.23
CA THR A 177 0.77 -19.59 -5.69
C THR A 177 0.44 -20.66 -6.74
N PRO A 178 0.54 -21.96 -6.44
CA PRO A 178 0.12 -22.97 -7.38
C PRO A 178 -1.39 -22.86 -7.58
N THR A 179 -1.80 -22.27 -8.71
CA THR A 179 -3.19 -22.30 -9.16
C THR A 179 -3.68 -23.74 -9.07
N PRO A 180 -4.79 -24.03 -8.36
CA PRO A 180 -5.26 -25.40 -8.23
C PRO A 180 -5.48 -25.97 -9.64
N THR A 181 -4.76 -27.06 -9.94
CA THR A 181 -4.85 -27.68 -11.25
C THR A 181 -6.26 -28.26 -11.40
N ASP A 182 -7.05 -27.68 -12.30
CA ASP A 182 -8.39 -28.15 -12.60
C ASP A 182 -8.36 -29.66 -12.90
N THR A 183 -9.04 -30.42 -12.04
CA THR A 183 -9.11 -31.87 -12.18
C THR A 183 -9.99 -32.21 -13.37
N ALA A 184 -9.34 -32.59 -14.47
CA ALA A 184 -10.00 -32.90 -15.74
C ALA A 184 -11.10 -33.96 -15.54
N THR A 185 -12.35 -33.52 -15.69
CA THR A 185 -13.51 -34.41 -15.78
C THR A 185 -13.59 -34.96 -17.21
N PRO A 186 -13.77 -36.28 -17.43
CA PRO A 186 -13.72 -36.87 -18.76
C PRO A 186 -14.92 -36.46 -19.63
N PRO A 187 -14.78 -36.47 -20.96
CA PRO A 187 -15.86 -36.10 -21.88
C PRO A 187 -16.88 -37.23 -21.98
N ASP A 188 -18.17 -36.87 -21.98
CA ASP A 188 -19.24 -37.72 -22.49
C ASP A 188 -19.73 -37.14 -23.82
N GLU A 189 -19.87 -38.00 -24.84
CA GLU A 189 -20.23 -37.57 -26.18
C GLU A 189 -21.75 -37.55 -26.38
N THR A 190 -22.26 -36.58 -27.13
CA THR A 190 -23.39 -36.86 -28.04
C THR A 190 -23.46 -35.80 -29.15
N PRO A 191 -23.31 -36.17 -30.43
CA PRO A 191 -23.56 -35.26 -31.54
C PRO A 191 -25.05 -35.26 -31.90
N THR A 192 -25.61 -34.11 -32.27
CA THR A 192 -26.83 -34.09 -33.09
C THR A 192 -26.79 -32.95 -34.09
N SER A 193 -26.75 -33.32 -35.37
CA SER A 193 -26.73 -32.41 -36.50
C SER A 193 -28.14 -32.08 -37.00
N THR A 194 -28.41 -30.84 -37.37
CA THR A 194 -29.30 -30.56 -38.53
C THR A 194 -28.94 -29.20 -39.14
N PRO A 195 -28.55 -29.14 -40.44
CA PRO A 195 -28.42 -27.88 -41.16
C PRO A 195 -29.76 -27.49 -41.78
N THR A 196 -30.01 -26.19 -41.99
CA THR A 196 -31.02 -25.74 -42.95
C THR A 196 -30.51 -24.50 -43.67
N ASN A 197 -30.04 -24.70 -44.90
CA ASN A 197 -29.82 -23.60 -45.84
C ASN A 197 -31.16 -23.07 -46.32
N THR A 198 -31.31 -21.75 -46.42
CA THR A 198 -32.21 -21.11 -47.37
C THR A 198 -31.53 -19.85 -47.88
N ALA A 199 -31.44 -19.72 -49.20
CA ALA A 199 -30.65 -18.69 -49.87
C ALA A 199 -31.53 -17.78 -50.73
N THR A 200 -30.89 -16.71 -51.26
CA THR A 200 -31.29 -16.00 -52.50
C THR A 200 -32.31 -14.84 -52.27
N PRO A 201 -32.25 -13.70 -52.99
CA PRO A 201 -31.08 -12.82 -53.18
C PRO A 201 -31.39 -11.29 -53.26
N ALA A 202 -30.30 -10.51 -53.49
CA ALA A 202 -30.19 -9.41 -54.47
C ALA A 202 -30.49 -7.93 -54.09
N THR A 203 -29.47 -7.09 -54.37
CA THR A 203 -29.52 -5.71 -54.94
C THR A 203 -30.20 -4.58 -54.14
N SER A 204 -29.76 -3.31 -54.15
CA SER A 204 -28.71 -2.63 -54.93
C SER A 204 -28.23 -1.33 -54.25
N THR A 205 -26.94 -1.05 -54.36
CA THR A 205 -26.33 0.21 -54.85
C THR A 205 -26.95 1.58 -54.49
N ALA A 206 -26.21 2.40 -53.72
CA ALA A 206 -26.00 3.84 -54.00
C ALA A 206 -24.87 4.46 -53.15
N THR A 207 -23.81 4.94 -53.80
CA THR A 207 -22.84 5.95 -53.29
C THR A 207 -23.17 7.25 -54.06
N PRO A 208 -23.34 8.43 -53.43
CA PRO A 208 -22.22 9.35 -53.12
C PRO A 208 -22.49 10.19 -51.83
N THR A 209 -21.73 11.22 -51.40
CA THR A 209 -20.55 11.95 -51.93
C THR A 209 -19.68 12.44 -50.76
N SER A 210 -18.52 13.03 -51.02
CA SER A 210 -17.78 13.88 -50.06
C SER A 210 -18.39 15.28 -49.91
N THR A 211 -18.08 15.96 -48.80
CA THR A 211 -18.10 17.44 -48.72
C THR A 211 -16.98 17.89 -47.78
N GLN A 212 -16.14 18.81 -48.24
CA GLN A 212 -14.99 19.33 -47.49
C GLN A 212 -15.29 20.70 -46.84
N THR A 213 -14.50 21.01 -45.81
CA THR A 213 -14.06 22.35 -45.37
C THR A 213 -15.10 23.39 -44.94
N SER A 214 -14.93 23.86 -43.70
CA SER A 214 -14.72 25.30 -43.47
C SER A 214 -13.66 25.52 -42.39
N THR A 215 -12.84 26.55 -42.56
CA THR A 215 -11.69 26.88 -41.72
C THR A 215 -12.08 27.94 -40.70
N PRO A 216 -11.89 27.75 -39.38
CA PRO A 216 -12.01 28.85 -38.43
C PRO A 216 -10.76 29.75 -38.48
N THR A 217 -10.98 31.01 -38.85
CA THR A 217 -9.94 32.06 -38.87
C THR A 217 -9.50 32.41 -37.45
N ALA A 218 -8.19 32.37 -37.18
CA ALA A 218 -7.65 32.92 -35.93
C ALA A 218 -7.58 34.45 -36.00
N THR A 219 -8.35 35.15 -35.17
CA THR A 219 -8.20 36.60 -34.94
C THR A 219 -8.73 36.95 -33.56
N GLY A 220 -7.90 37.54 -32.69
CA GLY A 220 -8.30 37.81 -31.30
C GLY A 220 -7.15 38.19 -30.37
N THR A 221 -6.39 39.24 -30.72
CA THR A 221 -5.37 39.80 -29.82
C THR A 221 -6.04 40.66 -28.76
N LEU A 222 -5.99 40.25 -27.49
CA LEU A 222 -6.25 41.13 -26.34
C LEU A 222 -5.25 40.85 -25.22
N THR A 223 -4.19 41.67 -25.18
CA THR A 223 -3.34 41.83 -24.00
C THR A 223 -4.15 42.49 -22.89
N SER A 224 -4.39 41.78 -21.79
CA SER A 224 -4.82 42.40 -20.53
C SER A 224 -3.64 42.43 -19.56
N THR A 225 -3.36 43.60 -19.01
CA THR A 225 -2.29 43.81 -18.02
C THR A 225 -2.91 43.72 -16.62
N PRO A 226 -2.62 42.69 -15.81
CA PRO A 226 -3.02 42.70 -14.41
C PRO A 226 -2.20 43.77 -13.69
N THR A 227 -2.86 44.88 -13.34
CA THR A 227 -2.27 45.91 -12.49
C THR A 227 -2.44 45.45 -11.05
N GLY A 228 -1.38 45.53 -10.23
CA GLY A 228 -1.35 44.89 -8.91
C GLY A 228 -2.47 45.34 -7.97
N THR A 229 -3.19 44.38 -7.39
CA THR A 229 -4.16 44.63 -6.31
C THR A 229 -3.42 44.70 -4.98
N LEU A 230 -3.70 45.75 -4.20
CA LEU A 230 -3.07 45.99 -2.90
C LEU A 230 -3.48 44.92 -1.87
N THR A 231 -2.49 44.37 -1.17
CA THR A 231 -2.67 43.42 -0.07
C THR A 231 -3.24 44.13 1.17
N PRO A 232 -4.41 43.75 1.69
CA PRO A 232 -4.84 44.20 3.02
C PRO A 232 -4.02 43.48 4.10
N THR A 233 -3.35 44.25 4.96
CA THR A 233 -2.62 43.71 6.12
C THR A 233 -3.61 43.19 7.16
N PRO A 234 -3.55 41.91 7.59
CA PRO A 234 -4.33 41.46 8.73
C PRO A 234 -3.72 42.03 10.02
N THR A 235 -4.42 42.96 10.66
CA THR A 235 -4.10 43.40 12.03
C THR A 235 -4.25 42.24 13.00
N GLY A 236 -3.15 41.84 13.64
CA GLY A 236 -3.12 40.75 14.61
C GLY A 236 -4.06 41.03 15.79
N THR A 237 -5.02 40.13 16.00
CA THR A 237 -5.92 40.17 17.16
C THR A 237 -5.40 39.18 18.20
N ASN A 238 -4.67 39.69 19.20
CA ASN A 238 -4.28 38.88 20.36
C ASN A 238 -5.54 38.44 21.13
N THR A 239 -5.82 37.15 21.27
CA THR A 239 -6.82 36.65 22.23
C THR A 239 -6.40 35.33 22.87
N ALA A 240 -6.24 35.37 24.19
CA ALA A 240 -6.26 34.28 25.17
C ALA A 240 -5.58 32.93 24.84
N THR A 241 -4.40 32.72 25.43
CA THR A 241 -3.85 31.39 25.74
C THR A 241 -4.83 30.59 26.63
N PRO A 242 -5.27 29.38 26.24
CA PRO A 242 -5.95 28.49 27.17
C PRO A 242 -4.95 27.94 28.20
N THR A 243 -5.22 28.12 29.48
CA THR A 243 -4.41 27.51 30.55
C THR A 243 -4.64 26.00 30.56
N ALA A 244 -3.59 25.22 30.30
CA ALA A 244 -3.62 23.78 30.47
C ALA A 244 -3.92 23.44 31.95
N THR A 245 -5.12 22.93 32.20
CA THR A 245 -5.49 22.43 33.53
C THR A 245 -4.92 21.03 33.67
N SER A 246 -3.97 20.83 34.57
CA SER A 246 -3.37 19.52 34.83
C SER A 246 -4.37 18.62 35.56
N THR A 247 -5.16 17.86 34.79
CA THR A 247 -6.01 16.81 35.35
C THR A 247 -5.10 15.68 35.85
N GLY A 248 -5.10 15.48 37.17
CA GLY A 248 -4.10 14.64 37.83
C GLY A 248 -4.15 13.17 37.41
N THR A 249 -2.97 12.60 37.15
CA THR A 249 -2.78 11.16 36.97
C THR A 249 -3.27 10.42 38.21
N ILE A 250 -4.36 9.65 38.11
CA ILE A 250 -4.77 8.74 39.17
C ILE A 250 -3.88 7.50 39.07
N THR A 251 -2.84 7.45 39.89
CA THR A 251 -2.08 6.22 40.12
C THR A 251 -2.97 5.21 40.83
N PRO A 252 -3.32 4.06 40.23
CA PRO A 252 -4.03 3.01 40.96
C PRO A 252 -3.11 2.48 42.06
N THR A 253 -3.48 2.75 43.32
CA THR A 253 -2.78 2.19 44.47
C THR A 253 -3.15 0.71 44.60
N PRO A 254 -2.20 -0.24 44.53
CA PRO A 254 -2.50 -1.65 44.78
C PRO A 254 -2.81 -1.83 46.28
N SER A 255 -4.11 -1.85 46.61
CA SER A 255 -4.61 -2.09 47.95
C SER A 255 -4.51 -3.57 48.33
N ALA A 256 -3.30 -4.06 48.59
CA ALA A 256 -3.07 -5.36 49.19
C ALA A 256 -3.32 -5.31 50.71
N THR A 257 -4.59 -5.40 51.13
CA THR A 257 -4.92 -5.70 52.53
C THR A 257 -4.71 -7.20 52.77
N ALA A 258 -3.47 -7.57 53.12
CA ALA A 258 -3.15 -8.92 53.59
C ALA A 258 -3.58 -9.07 55.05
N GLU A 259 -4.80 -9.56 55.28
CA GLU A 259 -5.29 -9.90 56.62
C GLU A 259 -4.42 -11.01 57.22
N THR A 260 -3.93 -10.80 58.44
CA THR A 260 -2.81 -11.57 59.00
C THR A 260 -3.27 -12.91 59.62
N GLY A 261 -3.69 -13.85 58.77
CA GLY A 261 -3.96 -15.24 59.13
C GLY A 261 -2.66 -16.06 59.21
N GLY A 262 -2.20 -16.41 60.42
CA GLY A 262 -0.88 -17.02 60.62
C GLY A 262 -0.75 -18.47 60.15
N CYS A 263 0.42 -18.83 59.63
CA CYS A 263 0.85 -20.22 59.38
C CYS A 263 2.27 -20.45 59.93
N PRO A 264 2.47 -21.28 60.98
CA PRO A 264 3.76 -21.45 61.64
C PRO A 264 4.59 -22.64 61.12
N THR A 265 4.68 -22.85 59.80
CA THR A 265 5.64 -23.79 59.18
C THR A 265 6.01 -23.37 57.75
N PHE A 266 7.32 -23.33 57.44
CA PHE A 266 7.83 -23.22 56.06
C PHE A 266 7.64 -24.55 55.29
N PRO A 267 7.59 -24.54 53.94
CA PRO A 267 7.64 -23.37 53.04
C PRO A 267 6.26 -22.99 52.47
N CYS A 268 6.02 -21.69 52.29
CA CYS A 268 4.87 -21.20 51.52
C CYS A 268 5.25 -21.18 50.04
N VAL A 269 4.48 -21.87 49.19
CA VAL A 269 4.60 -21.75 47.73
C VAL A 269 3.77 -20.54 47.31
N THR A 270 4.40 -19.53 46.73
CA THR A 270 3.68 -18.38 46.16
C THR A 270 3.11 -18.81 44.81
N GLU A 271 1.78 -18.88 44.68
CA GLU A 271 1.17 -19.08 43.36
C GLU A 271 1.32 -17.80 42.53
N THR A 272 2.06 -17.90 41.42
CA THR A 272 2.18 -16.82 40.43
C THR A 272 0.87 -16.70 39.67
N VAL A 273 0.06 -15.71 40.03
CA VAL A 273 -1.14 -15.36 39.26
C VAL A 273 -0.71 -14.67 37.97
N THR A 274 -0.56 -15.44 36.89
CA THR A 274 -0.37 -14.89 35.54
C THR A 274 -1.63 -14.13 35.15
N PRO A 275 -1.58 -12.83 34.84
CA PRO A 275 -2.76 -12.08 34.45
C PRO A 275 -3.30 -12.62 33.12
N THR A 276 -4.54 -13.10 33.12
CA THR A 276 -5.21 -13.50 31.87
C THR A 276 -5.48 -12.25 31.03
N PRO A 277 -4.96 -12.14 29.79
CA PRO A 277 -5.19 -10.98 28.95
C PRO A 277 -6.69 -10.83 28.68
N THR A 278 -7.25 -9.69 29.07
CA THR A 278 -8.70 -9.42 29.01
C THR A 278 -9.12 -8.66 27.74
N LYS A 279 -8.22 -8.56 26.75
CA LYS A 279 -8.53 -7.97 25.44
C LYS A 279 -9.28 -9.00 24.62
N GLU A 280 -10.47 -8.66 24.12
CA GLU A 280 -11.15 -9.45 23.09
C GLU A 280 -10.21 -9.70 21.91
N PRO A 281 -10.33 -10.83 21.20
CA PRO A 281 -9.58 -11.06 19.97
C PRO A 281 -9.71 -9.89 18.99
N ARG A 282 -8.61 -9.48 18.38
CA ARG A 282 -8.65 -8.59 17.21
C ARG A 282 -9.25 -9.37 16.06
N GLU A 283 -10.53 -9.15 15.76
CA GLU A 283 -11.16 -9.73 14.56
C GLU A 283 -10.75 -8.91 13.32
N ASN A 284 -10.34 -9.61 12.25
CA ASN A 284 -9.91 -8.98 11.00
C ASN A 284 -10.99 -8.03 10.47
N SER A 285 -10.61 -6.78 10.32
CA SER A 285 -11.48 -5.70 9.85
C SER A 285 -10.86 -5.12 8.59
N CYS A 286 -11.67 -4.57 7.67
CA CYS A 286 -11.11 -3.92 6.48
C CYS A 286 -11.95 -2.74 5.99
N LEU A 287 -11.33 -1.85 5.22
CA LEU A 287 -12.01 -0.71 4.62
C LEU A 287 -11.58 -0.47 3.17
N ARG A 288 -12.43 0.21 2.40
CA ARG A 288 -12.13 0.74 1.05
C ARG A 288 -12.64 2.17 1.01
N ILE A 289 -11.79 3.14 0.67
CA ILE A 289 -12.22 4.49 0.33
C ILE A 289 -12.69 4.43 -1.11
N ASN A 290 -13.96 4.78 -1.36
CA ASN A 290 -14.61 4.52 -2.64
C ASN A 290 -15.31 5.76 -3.21
N PHE A 291 -15.05 6.10 -4.47
CA PHE A 291 -15.71 7.19 -5.18
C PHE A 291 -16.81 6.70 -6.15
N ASP A 292 -16.96 5.39 -6.36
CA ASP A 292 -17.89 4.77 -7.33
C ASP A 292 -19.33 5.34 -7.25
N ILE A 293 -19.82 5.62 -6.04
CA ILE A 293 -21.19 6.13 -5.80
C ILE A 293 -21.30 7.65 -5.95
N GLY A 294 -20.21 8.41 -5.74
CA GLY A 294 -20.21 9.87 -5.83
C GLY A 294 -20.22 10.39 -7.26
N GLY A 295 -19.67 9.63 -8.21
CA GLY A 295 -19.39 10.09 -9.58
C GLY A 295 -18.19 11.04 -9.67
N ASP A 296 -17.51 11.27 -8.56
CA ASP A 296 -16.22 11.95 -8.44
C ASP A 296 -15.07 10.97 -8.70
N VAL A 297 -13.84 11.49 -8.67
CA VAL A 297 -12.60 10.72 -8.63
C VAL A 297 -11.66 11.28 -7.57
N ALA A 298 -10.70 10.48 -7.13
CA ALA A 298 -9.63 10.93 -6.27
C ALA A 298 -8.80 12.03 -6.96
N GLN A 299 -8.35 13.00 -6.16
CA GLN A 299 -7.31 13.96 -6.53
C GLN A 299 -5.99 13.46 -5.99
N ARG A 300 -4.89 13.90 -6.60
CA ARG A 300 -3.55 13.55 -6.13
C ARG A 300 -3.31 14.05 -4.70
N GLY A 301 -3.03 13.14 -3.78
CA GLY A 301 -2.77 13.48 -2.38
C GLY A 301 -3.06 12.33 -1.41
N LEU A 302 -2.97 12.62 -0.11
CA LEU A 302 -3.15 11.65 0.95
C LEU A 302 -4.59 11.67 1.47
N PHE A 303 -5.25 10.51 1.44
CA PHE A 303 -6.50 10.26 2.15
C PHE A 303 -6.21 9.55 3.47
N VAL A 304 -6.84 10.00 4.56
CA VAL A 304 -6.70 9.43 5.91
C VAL A 304 -8.09 9.09 6.45
N VAL A 305 -8.31 7.84 6.82
CA VAL A 305 -9.49 7.43 7.59
C VAL A 305 -9.19 7.61 9.07
N GLN A 306 -9.97 8.44 9.73
CA GLN A 306 -9.78 8.81 11.12
C GLN A 306 -11.06 8.54 11.92
N GLU A 307 -10.95 7.92 13.10
CA GLU A 307 -12.01 7.97 14.10
C GLU A 307 -12.31 9.43 14.45
N VAL A 308 -13.57 9.79 14.71
CA VAL A 308 -13.94 11.17 15.13
C VAL A 308 -13.24 11.61 16.43
N GLY A 309 -12.70 10.66 17.20
CA GLY A 309 -11.82 10.90 18.36
C GLY A 309 -10.35 11.27 18.02
N GLY A 310 -9.97 11.34 16.74
CA GLY A 310 -8.64 11.78 16.27
C GLY A 310 -7.64 10.67 15.95
N ARG A 311 -7.96 9.40 16.22
CA ARG A 311 -7.10 8.25 15.89
C ARG A 311 -7.18 7.92 14.40
N GLU A 312 -6.04 7.85 13.72
CA GLU A 312 -5.94 7.28 12.38
C GLU A 312 -6.17 5.76 12.40
N LEU A 313 -6.83 5.24 11.37
CA LEU A 313 -7.11 3.81 11.17
C LEU A 313 -6.45 3.26 9.91
N ALA A 314 -6.35 4.08 8.88
CA ALA A 314 -5.72 3.75 7.61
C ALA A 314 -5.43 5.03 6.83
N SER A 315 -4.45 4.99 5.95
CA SER A 315 -4.20 6.03 4.97
C SER A 315 -3.90 5.45 3.59
N TRP A 316 -4.16 6.24 2.56
CA TRP A 316 -4.03 5.87 1.16
C TRP A 316 -3.58 7.10 0.37
N TYR A 317 -2.45 7.01 -0.32
CA TYR A 317 -2.04 8.03 -1.27
C TYR A 317 -2.63 7.70 -2.64
N ALA A 318 -3.44 8.61 -3.18
CA ALA A 318 -4.05 8.47 -4.49
C ALA A 318 -3.32 9.33 -5.54
N GLU A 319 -3.34 8.87 -6.78
CA GLU A 319 -3.09 9.72 -7.95
C GLU A 319 -4.41 10.22 -8.54
N GLU A 320 -4.34 11.30 -9.33
CA GLU A 320 -5.54 11.92 -9.91
C GLU A 320 -6.29 10.93 -10.85
N GLY A 321 -7.61 10.82 -10.66
CA GLY A 321 -8.48 9.96 -11.47
C GLY A 321 -8.71 8.54 -10.94
N TRP A 322 -8.12 8.17 -9.81
CA TRP A 322 -8.40 6.85 -9.19
C TRP A 322 -9.83 6.81 -8.62
N GLN A 323 -10.50 5.66 -8.72
CA GLN A 323 -11.87 5.47 -8.24
C GLN A 323 -11.92 4.91 -6.81
N ASP A 324 -10.89 4.20 -6.35
CA ASP A 324 -10.85 3.65 -4.99
C ASP A 324 -9.45 3.27 -4.51
N SER A 325 -9.34 2.99 -3.20
CA SER A 325 -8.10 2.58 -2.51
C SER A 325 -7.74 1.09 -2.61
N GLY A 326 -8.59 0.26 -3.20
CA GLY A 326 -8.64 -1.17 -2.89
C GLY A 326 -9.08 -1.43 -1.44
N TRP A 327 -9.10 -2.71 -1.05
CA TRP A 327 -9.38 -3.12 0.33
C TRP A 327 -8.12 -3.04 1.19
N ILE A 328 -8.07 -2.05 2.10
CA ILE A 328 -7.08 -1.93 3.16
C ILE A 328 -7.53 -2.84 4.32
N LYS A 329 -6.74 -3.87 4.62
CA LYS A 329 -7.07 -4.93 5.58
C LYS A 329 -6.40 -4.73 6.93
N ASP A 330 -6.81 -5.57 7.86
CA ASP A 330 -6.19 -5.79 9.17
C ASP A 330 -6.08 -4.50 10.03
N ILE A 331 -7.03 -3.59 9.82
CA ILE A 331 -7.18 -2.35 10.60
C ILE A 331 -7.61 -2.66 12.04
N ASP A 332 -6.89 -2.15 13.03
CA ASP A 332 -7.32 -2.18 14.43
C ASP A 332 -8.40 -1.10 14.63
N ILE A 333 -9.58 -1.48 15.13
CA ILE A 333 -10.68 -0.57 15.45
C ILE A 333 -10.83 -0.50 16.98
N SER A 334 -10.79 0.72 17.56
CA SER A 334 -10.72 0.93 19.02
C SER A 334 -11.85 0.25 19.80
N TYR A 335 -13.06 0.30 19.26
CA TYR A 335 -14.29 -0.21 19.87
C TYR A 335 -15.00 -1.18 18.90
N PRO A 336 -16.01 -1.95 19.35
CA PRO A 336 -16.75 -2.85 18.47
C PRO A 336 -17.31 -2.15 17.21
N SER A 337 -17.75 -0.90 17.34
CA SER A 337 -18.04 0.00 16.22
C SER A 337 -17.58 1.42 16.53
N VAL A 338 -17.16 2.16 15.50
CA VAL A 338 -16.69 3.57 15.62
C VAL A 338 -17.24 4.42 14.49
N TYR A 339 -17.41 5.72 14.74
CA TYR A 339 -17.65 6.72 13.71
C TYR A 339 -16.33 7.20 13.11
N VAL A 340 -16.29 7.35 11.79
CA VAL A 340 -15.10 7.76 11.04
C VAL A 340 -15.37 8.92 10.08
N GLN A 341 -14.34 9.72 9.86
CA GLN A 341 -14.27 10.70 8.79
C GLN A 341 -13.12 10.35 7.85
N VAL A 342 -13.22 10.77 6.59
CA VAL A 342 -12.13 10.66 5.61
C VAL A 342 -11.61 12.07 5.35
N LEU A 343 -10.30 12.27 5.56
CA LEU A 343 -9.62 13.54 5.40
C LEU A 343 -8.71 13.48 4.17
N PHE A 344 -8.82 14.45 3.27
CA PHE A 344 -7.90 14.61 2.14
C PHE A 344 -6.90 15.73 2.41
N TYR A 345 -5.62 15.44 2.18
CA TYR A 345 -4.52 16.39 2.21
C TYR A 345 -3.91 16.48 0.81
N SER A 346 -4.03 17.64 0.18
CA SER A 346 -3.41 17.94 -1.14
C SER A 346 -1.88 18.07 -1.06
N GLY A 347 -1.30 18.05 0.13
CA GLY A 347 0.14 18.15 0.38
C GLY A 347 0.45 18.45 1.86
N PRO A 348 1.73 18.46 2.25
CA PRO A 348 2.18 18.79 3.60
C PRO A 348 1.68 20.17 4.05
N GLY A 349 1.29 20.30 5.33
CA GLY A 349 0.79 21.56 5.90
C GLY A 349 -0.56 22.06 5.36
N ALA A 350 -1.17 21.37 4.38
CA ALA A 350 -2.50 21.71 3.91
C ALA A 350 -3.54 21.51 5.02
N THR A 351 -4.51 22.42 5.12
CA THR A 351 -5.71 22.16 5.94
C THR A 351 -6.49 21.04 5.28
N PRO A 352 -6.81 19.93 5.99
CA PRO A 352 -7.50 18.82 5.37
C PRO A 352 -8.89 19.20 4.89
N VAL A 353 -9.26 18.69 3.72
CA VAL A 353 -10.64 18.68 3.24
C VAL A 353 -11.32 17.48 3.87
N VAL A 354 -12.37 17.70 4.66
CA VAL A 354 -13.22 16.60 5.13
C VAL A 354 -14.06 16.13 3.94
N MET A 355 -13.88 14.88 3.55
CA MET A 355 -14.65 14.27 2.45
C MET A 355 -16.09 14.04 2.90
N LYS A 356 -17.03 14.24 1.98
CA LYS A 356 -18.44 14.02 2.24
C LYS A 356 -18.75 12.53 2.22
N MET A 357 -19.27 12.00 3.33
CA MET A 357 -19.74 10.62 3.39
C MET A 357 -21.09 10.46 2.68
N LEU A 358 -21.20 9.49 1.77
CA LEU A 358 -22.41 9.19 1.01
C LEU A 358 -23.21 8.03 1.60
N ASN A 359 -22.56 7.16 2.36
CA ASN A 359 -23.17 6.12 3.18
C ASN A 359 -22.95 6.35 4.69
N PRO A 360 -23.29 7.53 5.24
CA PRO A 360 -23.07 7.83 6.64
C PRO A 360 -23.88 6.90 7.55
N ALA A 361 -23.45 6.81 8.80
CA ALA A 361 -24.19 6.14 9.84
C ALA A 361 -25.55 6.83 10.10
N PRO A 362 -26.55 6.10 10.65
CA PRO A 362 -27.84 6.69 10.99
C PRO A 362 -27.71 7.94 11.85
N ASP A 363 -28.49 8.97 11.49
CA ASP A 363 -28.56 10.28 12.17
C ASP A 363 -27.21 11.01 12.33
N SER A 364 -26.26 10.76 11.42
CA SER A 364 -24.88 11.30 11.43
C SER A 364 -24.44 11.78 10.05
N GLU A 365 -23.36 12.58 10.00
CA GLU A 365 -22.60 12.89 8.77
C GLU A 365 -21.35 12.01 8.59
N TYR A 366 -20.98 11.26 9.64
CA TYR A 366 -19.80 10.41 9.66
C TYR A 366 -20.08 9.00 9.10
N GLY A 367 -19.05 8.40 8.51
CA GLY A 367 -19.05 6.97 8.21
C GLY A 367 -18.99 6.13 9.48
N TRP A 368 -19.10 4.81 9.33
CA TRP A 368 -18.93 3.87 10.45
C TRP A 368 -18.16 2.63 10.02
N LEU A 369 -17.35 2.11 10.93
CA LEU A 369 -16.64 0.84 10.80
C LEU A 369 -16.99 -0.04 11.99
N THR A 370 -16.97 -1.35 11.81
CA THR A 370 -17.21 -2.35 12.86
C THR A 370 -16.11 -3.41 12.83
N ARG A 371 -15.67 -3.83 14.01
CA ARG A 371 -14.64 -4.87 14.17
C ARG A 371 -15.16 -6.21 13.60
N GLY A 372 -14.30 -6.95 12.92
CA GLY A 372 -14.66 -8.22 12.27
C GLY A 372 -15.42 -8.07 10.94
N ALA A 373 -15.50 -6.85 10.39
CA ALA A 373 -16.23 -6.55 9.17
C ALA A 373 -15.44 -5.70 8.17
N CYS A 374 -15.87 -5.75 6.91
CA CYS A 374 -15.30 -5.01 5.80
C CYS A 374 -16.28 -3.96 5.28
N HIS A 375 -15.85 -2.70 5.21
CA HIS A 375 -16.70 -1.55 4.91
C HIS A 375 -16.17 -0.71 3.73
N ALA A 376 -16.99 -0.51 2.71
CA ALA A 376 -16.75 0.57 1.75
C ALA A 376 -17.20 1.91 2.39
N LEU A 377 -16.31 2.89 2.44
CA LEU A 377 -16.61 4.27 2.80
C LEU A 377 -16.84 5.02 1.48
N GLU A 378 -18.11 5.25 1.14
CA GLU A 378 -18.50 5.91 -0.10
C GLU A 378 -18.34 7.43 0.09
N VAL A 379 -17.44 8.05 -0.66
CA VAL A 379 -17.03 9.45 -0.50
C VAL A 379 -17.23 10.29 -1.76
N ALA A 380 -17.43 11.59 -1.55
CA ALA A 380 -17.43 12.62 -2.59
C ALA A 380 -16.71 13.88 -2.09
N TRP A 381 -16.36 14.77 -3.01
CA TRP A 381 -15.93 16.12 -2.67
C TRP A 381 -17.10 16.91 -2.02
N PRO A 382 -16.82 17.83 -1.08
CA PRO A 382 -17.85 18.51 -0.27
C PRO A 382 -18.71 19.52 -1.06
#